data_AF-A0A3P8H8K9-F1
#
_entry.id   AF-A0A3P8H8K9-F1
#
_cell.length_a   1.000
_cell.length_b   1.000
_cell.length_c   1.000
_cell.angle_alpha   90.00
_cell.angle_beta   90.00
_cell.angle_gamma   90.00
#
_symmetry.space_group_name_H-M   'P 1'
#
loop_
_entity.id
_entity.type
_entity.pdbx_description
1 polymer ?
#
loop_
_entity_poly.entity_id
_entity_poly.type
_entity_poly.pdbx_seq_one_letter_code
_entity_poly.pdbx_strand_id
1 'polypeptide(L)'
;MESLAFTQGGHLMANKRCKLPDGSFREQRKGYEEVHVPALRPKSHDQDETLFKIEKLPAYVQAAFVGFKTLNLIQSRLCHAALETNENLLLCAPTGAGKTNVALLCIMHELGKFINPDGTINKDEFKVIYIAPMRSLVQEVVGTFNRRLSSYGIKVDELTGDHQLSREQIYETQVIVCTPEKWDVVTRRGGDERAYITLVRLIIFDEIHLLHDDRGPILEAIVARTLRAVESTAAAGGAGSNEIGGGAGVRLVGLSATLPNFEDVATFLRVDCAKGLFYFDNRPWMPSSNVGAQIALATACIGYRVQSYSIDLNCYRGIGETDER
;
A
#
# COMPACT_ATOMS: atom_id res chain seq x y z
N MET A 1 -5.19 3.24 32.97
CA MET A 1 -5.00 3.02 31.52
C MET A 1 -6.16 2.26 30.91
N GLU A 2 -6.67 1.19 31.54
CA GLU A 2 -7.78 0.37 30.99
C GLU A 2 -9.05 1.17 30.68
N SER A 3 -9.38 2.22 31.46
CA SER A 3 -10.56 3.06 31.22
C SER A 3 -10.51 3.94 29.96
N LEU A 4 -9.33 4.09 29.36
CA LEU A 4 -9.12 4.89 28.14
C LEU A 4 -8.95 4.01 26.88
N ALA A 5 -8.85 2.69 27.06
CA ALA A 5 -8.70 1.75 25.94
C ALA A 5 -10.07 1.43 25.33
N PHE A 6 -10.10 1.34 24.00
CA PHE A 6 -11.28 0.86 23.28
C PHE A 6 -11.32 -0.66 23.31
N THR A 7 -12.20 -1.22 24.14
CA THR A 7 -12.33 -2.68 24.33
C THR A 7 -12.82 -3.45 23.10
N GLN A 8 -13.30 -2.75 22.07
CA GLN A 8 -13.81 -3.33 20.83
C GLN A 8 -12.75 -3.43 19.71
N GLY A 9 -11.53 -2.88 19.90
CA GLY A 9 -10.45 -2.96 18.90
C GLY A 9 -10.89 -2.54 17.49
N GLY A 10 -10.55 -3.36 16.49
CA GLY A 10 -10.95 -3.19 15.08
C GLY A 10 -12.45 -3.11 14.81
N HIS A 11 -13.30 -3.53 15.74
CA HIS A 11 -14.76 -3.43 15.63
C HIS A 11 -15.33 -2.10 16.12
N LEU A 12 -14.51 -1.22 16.69
CA LEU A 12 -14.98 0.04 17.21
C LEU A 12 -15.58 0.89 16.10
N MET A 13 -16.90 1.11 16.16
CA MET A 13 -17.58 2.07 15.31
C MET A 13 -17.64 3.42 16.03
N ALA A 14 -16.65 4.29 15.78
CA ALA A 14 -16.64 5.64 16.35
C ALA A 14 -17.86 6.46 15.90
N ASN A 15 -18.40 6.17 14.70
CA ASN A 15 -19.59 6.80 14.18
C ASN A 15 -20.86 6.11 14.67
N LYS A 16 -21.73 6.86 15.35
CA LYS A 16 -23.05 6.37 15.82
C LYS A 16 -24.09 6.20 14.70
N ARG A 17 -23.82 6.69 13.49
CA ARG A 17 -24.74 6.66 12.36
C ARG A 17 -24.00 6.22 11.09
N CYS A 18 -24.55 5.22 10.39
CA CYS A 18 -24.10 4.80 9.06
C CYS A 18 -25.11 5.31 8.01
N LYS A 19 -24.63 6.10 7.04
CA LYS A 19 -25.44 6.60 5.93
C LYS A 19 -25.24 5.70 4.72
N LEU A 20 -26.32 5.09 4.24
CA LEU A 20 -26.28 4.25 3.05
C LEU A 20 -26.30 5.10 1.76
N PRO A 21 -25.70 4.63 0.66
CA PRO A 21 -25.79 5.28 -0.65
C PRO A 21 -27.23 5.38 -1.17
N ASP A 22 -27.46 6.34 -2.08
CA ASP A 22 -28.76 6.51 -2.72
C ASP A 22 -29.19 5.25 -3.48
N GLY A 23 -30.47 4.89 -3.36
CA GLY A 23 -31.03 3.67 -3.93
C GLY A 23 -30.84 2.42 -3.06
N SER A 24 -30.18 2.54 -1.90
CA SER A 24 -30.12 1.44 -0.92
C SER A 24 -31.48 1.27 -0.22
N PHE A 25 -31.88 0.02 0.03
CA PHE A 25 -33.12 -0.31 0.74
C PHE A 25 -32.91 -1.44 1.74
N ARG A 26 -33.84 -1.54 2.71
CA ARG A 26 -33.83 -2.54 3.78
C ARG A 26 -35.09 -3.38 3.68
N GLU A 27 -34.95 -4.69 3.76
CA GLU A 27 -36.05 -5.66 3.72
C GLU A 27 -35.98 -6.54 4.97
N GLN A 28 -37.02 -6.49 5.81
CA GLN A 28 -37.06 -7.29 7.02
C GLN A 28 -37.66 -8.67 6.73
N ARG A 29 -36.90 -9.72 7.05
CA ARG A 29 -37.31 -11.13 6.87
C ARG A 29 -37.39 -11.84 8.21
N LYS A 30 -37.93 -13.06 8.19
CA LYS A 30 -38.09 -13.85 9.42
C LYS A 30 -36.71 -14.27 9.96
N GLY A 31 -36.27 -13.58 11.01
CA GLY A 31 -35.03 -13.87 11.72
C GLY A 31 -33.82 -13.06 11.25
N TYR A 32 -33.94 -12.20 10.24
CA TYR A 32 -32.83 -11.39 9.74
C TYR A 32 -33.30 -10.16 8.93
N GLU A 33 -32.43 -9.16 8.77
CA GLU A 33 -32.64 -7.98 7.94
C GLU A 33 -31.72 -8.06 6.72
N GLU A 34 -32.27 -7.93 5.51
CA GLU A 34 -31.50 -7.80 4.27
C GLU A 34 -31.32 -6.31 3.96
N VAL A 35 -30.07 -5.87 3.78
CA VAL A 35 -29.75 -4.50 3.35
C VAL A 35 -29.15 -4.57 1.95
N HIS A 36 -29.86 -4.01 0.98
CA HIS A 36 -29.42 -3.98 -0.42
C HIS A 36 -28.75 -2.63 -0.71
N VAL A 37 -27.52 -2.69 -1.21
CA VAL A 37 -26.75 -1.51 -1.64
C VAL A 37 -26.46 -1.66 -3.14
N PRO A 38 -26.96 -0.76 -4.01
CA PRO A 38 -26.75 -0.87 -5.45
C PRO A 38 -25.30 -0.55 -5.82
N ALA A 39 -24.85 -1.08 -6.97
CA ALA A 39 -23.56 -0.72 -7.53
C ALA A 39 -23.49 0.80 -7.80
N LEU A 40 -22.44 1.45 -7.30
CA LEU A 40 -22.23 2.87 -7.49
C LEU A 40 -21.95 3.18 -8.96
N ARG A 41 -22.58 4.24 -9.47
CA ARG A 41 -22.27 4.72 -10.82
C ARG A 41 -20.84 5.28 -10.87
N PRO A 42 -20.06 4.96 -11.92
CA PRO A 42 -18.75 5.56 -12.13
C PRO A 42 -18.85 7.08 -12.10
N LYS A 43 -17.83 7.74 -11.55
CA LYS A 43 -17.76 9.20 -11.57
C LYS A 43 -17.57 9.65 -13.03
N SER A 44 -18.41 10.57 -13.52
CA SER A 44 -18.17 11.18 -14.84
C SER A 44 -16.87 11.96 -14.76
N HIS A 45 -15.87 11.51 -15.52
CA HIS A 45 -14.54 12.13 -15.53
C HIS A 45 -14.56 13.44 -16.31
N ASP A 46 -13.69 14.38 -15.91
CA ASP A 46 -13.39 15.58 -16.70
C ASP A 46 -12.88 15.14 -18.09
N GLN A 47 -13.22 15.90 -19.12
CA GLN A 47 -12.96 15.53 -20.53
C GLN A 47 -11.46 15.33 -20.84
N ASP A 48 -10.57 15.82 -19.95
CA ASP A 48 -9.12 15.79 -20.11
C ASP A 48 -8.42 14.60 -19.40
N GLU A 49 -9.15 13.76 -18.66
CA GLU A 49 -8.55 12.62 -17.96
C GLU A 49 -8.27 11.44 -18.89
N THR A 50 -7.01 11.34 -19.30
CA THR A 50 -6.52 10.25 -20.17
C THR A 50 -5.69 9.23 -19.39
N LEU A 51 -5.76 7.96 -19.82
CA LEU A 51 -4.91 6.91 -19.28
C LEU A 51 -3.45 7.16 -19.66
N PHE A 52 -2.55 7.09 -18.69
CA PHE A 52 -1.13 7.29 -18.91
C PHE A 52 -0.54 6.07 -19.65
N LYS A 53 0.05 6.28 -20.82
CA LYS A 53 0.67 5.21 -21.61
C LYS A 53 2.02 4.81 -21.01
N ILE A 54 2.29 3.50 -20.96
CA ILE A 54 3.58 2.99 -20.45
C ILE A 54 4.77 3.53 -21.26
N GLU A 55 4.58 3.72 -22.57
CA GLU A 55 5.58 4.30 -23.48
C GLU A 55 6.05 5.72 -23.07
N LYS A 56 5.22 6.45 -22.31
CA LYS A 56 5.55 7.79 -21.80
C LYS A 56 6.28 7.78 -20.47
N LEU A 57 6.37 6.62 -19.80
CA LEU A 57 7.15 6.50 -18.56
C LEU A 57 8.65 6.61 -18.87
N PRO A 58 9.47 7.04 -17.91
CA PRO A 58 10.92 7.01 -18.09
C PRO A 58 11.41 5.61 -18.51
N ALA A 59 12.40 5.53 -19.40
CA ALA A 59 12.84 4.26 -20.00
C ALA A 59 13.22 3.20 -18.95
N TYR A 60 13.85 3.62 -17.85
CA TYR A 60 14.22 2.73 -16.75
C TYR A 60 13.01 2.17 -15.99
N VAL A 61 11.82 2.76 -16.09
CA VAL A 61 10.58 2.27 -15.44
C VAL A 61 9.83 1.27 -16.32
N GLN A 62 9.90 1.42 -17.64
CA GLN A 62 9.05 0.69 -18.58
C GLN A 62 9.19 -0.84 -18.47
N ALA A 63 10.39 -1.35 -18.21
CA ALA A 63 10.63 -2.79 -18.10
C ALA A 63 9.90 -3.43 -16.90
N ALA A 64 9.64 -2.69 -15.83
CA ALA A 64 8.80 -3.17 -14.72
C ALA A 64 7.34 -3.38 -15.13
N PHE A 65 6.86 -2.67 -16.15
CA PHE A 65 5.47 -2.70 -16.62
C PHE A 65 5.27 -3.49 -17.92
N VAL A 66 6.17 -4.43 -18.24
CA VAL A 66 5.99 -5.33 -19.40
C VAL A 66 4.63 -6.04 -19.33
N GLY A 67 3.94 -6.06 -20.46
CA GLY A 67 2.58 -6.59 -20.61
C GLY A 67 1.45 -5.57 -20.38
N PHE A 68 1.76 -4.37 -19.86
CA PHE A 68 0.79 -3.28 -19.76
C PHE A 68 0.92 -2.30 -20.91
N LYS A 69 -0.22 -1.84 -21.45
CA LYS A 69 -0.25 -0.75 -22.45
C LYS A 69 -0.40 0.62 -21.80
N THR A 70 -1.18 0.69 -20.72
CA THR A 70 -1.50 1.90 -19.98
C THR A 70 -1.59 1.62 -18.49
N LEU A 71 -1.31 2.64 -17.68
CA LEU A 71 -1.70 2.67 -16.27
C LEU A 71 -3.22 2.81 -16.16
N ASN A 72 -3.81 2.32 -15.06
CA ASN A 72 -5.21 2.59 -14.76
C ASN A 72 -5.39 4.07 -14.36
N LEU A 73 -6.62 4.52 -14.17
CA LEU A 73 -6.88 5.94 -13.94
C LEU A 73 -6.25 6.46 -12.63
N ILE A 74 -6.36 5.69 -11.55
CA ILE A 74 -5.78 6.05 -10.24
C ILE A 74 -4.26 6.13 -10.35
N GLN A 75 -3.63 5.10 -10.93
CA GLN A 75 -2.20 5.06 -11.19
C GLN A 75 -1.74 6.21 -12.09
N SER A 76 -2.54 6.57 -13.11
CA SER A 76 -2.24 7.68 -14.04
C SER A 76 -2.21 9.03 -13.32
N ARG A 77 -3.19 9.28 -12.44
CA ARG A 77 -3.23 10.52 -11.62
C ARG A 77 -2.08 10.59 -10.63
N LEU A 78 -1.66 9.45 -10.07
CA LEU A 78 -0.57 9.39 -9.10
C LEU A 78 0.81 9.32 -9.73
N CYS A 79 0.92 9.10 -11.04
CA CYS A 79 2.18 8.81 -11.72
C CYS A 79 3.26 9.84 -11.41
N HIS A 80 2.95 11.14 -11.53
CA HIS A 80 3.89 12.22 -11.22
C HIS A 80 4.29 12.22 -9.74
N ALA A 81 3.33 12.14 -8.81
CA ALA A 81 3.66 12.10 -7.37
C ALA A 81 4.43 10.84 -6.98
N ALA A 82 4.21 9.71 -7.63
CA ALA A 82 4.90 8.46 -7.34
C ALA A 82 6.33 8.42 -7.90
N LEU A 83 6.54 8.90 -9.14
CA LEU A 83 7.81 8.78 -9.89
C LEU A 83 8.69 10.03 -9.96
N GLU A 84 8.17 11.21 -9.65
CA GLU A 84 8.91 12.47 -9.88
C GLU A 84 9.14 13.24 -8.58
N THR A 85 8.54 12.82 -7.47
CA THR A 85 8.67 13.50 -6.18
C THR A 85 9.14 12.56 -5.07
N ASN A 86 9.82 13.13 -4.07
CA ASN A 86 10.20 12.44 -2.83
C ASN A 86 9.19 12.63 -1.70
N GLU A 87 8.07 13.29 -1.98
CA GLU A 87 7.04 13.56 -0.97
C GLU A 87 6.48 12.24 -0.44
N ASN A 88 6.20 12.22 0.88
CA ASN A 88 5.45 11.14 1.48
C ASN A 88 4.07 11.07 0.82
N LEU A 89 3.55 9.86 0.65
CA LEU A 89 2.32 9.63 -0.13
C LEU A 89 1.31 8.85 0.71
N LEU A 90 0.05 9.27 0.67
CA LEU A 90 -1.08 8.49 1.18
C LEU A 90 -2.10 8.30 0.07
N LEU A 91 -2.30 7.06 -0.35
CA LEU A 91 -3.35 6.67 -1.29
C LEU A 91 -4.48 5.96 -0.55
N CYS A 92 -5.64 6.60 -0.49
CA CYS A 92 -6.89 5.99 -0.07
C CYS A 92 -7.69 5.60 -1.31
N ALA A 93 -7.76 4.30 -1.60
CA ALA A 93 -8.49 3.78 -2.74
C ALA A 93 -9.14 2.42 -2.43
N PRO A 94 -10.25 2.07 -3.13
CA PRO A 94 -10.93 0.80 -2.90
C PRO A 94 -10.04 -0.42 -3.17
N THR A 95 -10.34 -1.55 -2.54
CA THR A 95 -9.67 -2.82 -2.85
C THR A 95 -9.85 -3.18 -4.33
N GLY A 96 -8.80 -3.69 -4.97
CA GLY A 96 -8.81 -3.97 -6.41
C GLY A 96 -8.52 -2.76 -7.30
N ALA A 97 -8.34 -1.55 -6.74
CA ALA A 97 -7.96 -0.34 -7.50
C ALA A 97 -6.51 -0.37 -8.06
N GLY A 98 -5.73 -1.43 -7.78
CA GLY A 98 -4.37 -1.56 -8.27
C GLY A 98 -3.33 -0.76 -7.47
N LYS A 99 -3.51 -0.62 -6.15
CA LYS A 99 -2.59 0.06 -5.22
C LYS A 99 -1.17 -0.48 -5.29
N THR A 100 -1.01 -1.80 -5.49
CA THR A 100 0.29 -2.48 -5.60
C THR A 100 1.16 -1.96 -6.76
N ASN A 101 0.56 -1.56 -7.88
CA ASN A 101 1.33 -0.95 -8.98
C ASN A 101 1.75 0.49 -8.65
N VAL A 102 1.01 1.22 -7.80
CA VAL A 102 1.46 2.52 -7.29
C VAL A 102 2.67 2.34 -6.38
N ALA A 103 2.67 1.31 -5.52
CA ALA A 103 3.86 0.94 -4.77
C ALA A 103 5.03 0.61 -5.71
N LEU A 104 4.81 -0.15 -6.78
CA LEU A 104 5.85 -0.44 -7.76
C LEU A 104 6.41 0.83 -8.41
N LEU A 105 5.58 1.83 -8.74
CA LEU A 105 6.05 3.13 -9.23
C LEU A 105 6.96 3.81 -8.20
N CYS A 106 6.59 3.84 -6.91
CA CYS A 106 7.44 4.39 -5.85
C CYS A 106 8.77 3.62 -5.69
N ILE A 107 8.77 2.30 -5.86
CA ILE A 107 9.99 1.47 -5.85
C ILE A 107 10.88 1.85 -7.04
N MET A 108 10.30 2.00 -8.22
CA MET A 108 11.04 2.39 -9.42
C MET A 108 11.63 3.79 -9.29
N HIS A 109 10.91 4.74 -8.68
CA HIS A 109 11.45 6.07 -8.33
C HIS A 109 12.72 5.96 -7.50
N GLU A 110 12.68 5.15 -6.44
CA GLU A 110 13.82 4.98 -5.56
C GLU A 110 14.99 4.33 -6.28
N LEU A 111 14.73 3.25 -7.03
CA LEU A 111 15.71 2.57 -7.84
C LEU A 111 16.38 3.52 -8.86
N GLY A 112 15.59 4.39 -9.48
CA GLY A 112 16.04 5.39 -10.46
C GLY A 112 17.14 6.31 -9.95
N LYS A 113 17.20 6.57 -8.64
CA LYS A 113 18.24 7.42 -8.02
C LYS A 113 19.61 6.74 -7.93
N PHE A 114 19.63 5.41 -7.98
CA PHE A 114 20.84 4.59 -7.85
C PHE A 114 21.26 3.95 -9.19
N ILE A 115 20.69 4.42 -10.31
CA ILE A 115 21.11 4.05 -11.65
C ILE A 115 22.25 4.97 -12.07
N ASN A 116 23.40 4.38 -12.36
CA ASN A 116 24.55 5.08 -12.91
C ASN A 116 24.32 5.44 -14.40
N PRO A 117 25.05 6.44 -14.94
CA PRO A 117 24.93 6.81 -16.36
C PRO A 117 25.23 5.67 -17.35
N ASP A 118 25.96 4.64 -16.93
CA ASP A 118 26.27 3.43 -17.72
C ASP A 118 25.15 2.37 -17.67
N GLY A 119 24.08 2.61 -16.92
CA GLY A 119 22.95 1.71 -16.74
C GLY A 119 23.12 0.67 -15.62
N THR A 120 24.24 0.67 -14.90
CA THR A 120 24.43 -0.19 -13.72
C THR A 120 23.67 0.36 -12.52
N ILE A 121 23.30 -0.51 -11.57
CA ILE A 121 22.52 -0.14 -10.38
C ILE A 121 23.38 -0.37 -9.13
N ASN A 122 23.51 0.65 -8.27
CA ASN A 122 24.22 0.55 -6.99
C ASN A 122 23.33 -0.14 -5.94
N LYS A 123 23.23 -1.47 -6.03
CA LYS A 123 22.31 -2.31 -5.23
C LYS A 123 22.58 -2.28 -3.72
N ASP A 124 23.78 -1.88 -3.30
CA ASP A 124 24.20 -1.89 -1.90
C ASP A 124 23.93 -0.56 -1.18
N GLU A 125 23.47 0.47 -1.91
CA GLU A 125 23.28 1.82 -1.35
C GLU A 125 21.85 2.09 -0.85
N PHE A 126 20.91 1.18 -1.13
CA PHE A 126 19.51 1.37 -0.77
C PHE A 126 18.79 0.08 -0.38
N LYS A 127 17.76 0.24 0.45
CA LYS A 127 16.76 -0.79 0.74
C LYS A 127 15.35 -0.21 0.75
N VAL A 128 14.40 -1.04 0.33
CA VAL A 128 12.96 -0.78 0.35
C VAL A 128 12.31 -1.78 1.29
N ILE A 129 11.45 -1.28 2.18
CA ILE A 129 10.66 -2.12 3.07
C ILE A 129 9.20 -2.04 2.63
N TYR A 130 8.59 -3.19 2.36
CA TYR A 130 7.16 -3.32 2.08
C TYR A 130 6.49 -4.07 3.23
N ILE A 131 5.64 -3.36 3.97
CA ILE A 131 4.92 -3.91 5.11
C ILE A 131 3.53 -4.29 4.64
N ALA A 132 3.25 -5.59 4.60
CA ALA A 132 1.93 -6.12 4.28
C ALA A 132 1.23 -6.66 5.53
N PRO A 133 -0.10 -6.52 5.63
CA PRO A 133 -0.85 -6.92 6.81
C PRO A 133 -0.78 -8.43 7.06
N MET A 134 -0.77 -9.26 6.02
CA MET A 134 -1.00 -10.70 6.16
C MET A 134 0.05 -11.47 5.39
N ARG A 135 0.41 -12.66 5.91
CA ARG A 135 1.50 -13.45 5.34
C ARG A 135 1.22 -13.94 3.92
N SER A 136 -0.02 -14.34 3.63
CA SER A 136 -0.43 -14.72 2.27
C SER A 136 -0.16 -13.58 1.28
N LEU A 137 -0.46 -12.35 1.68
CA LEU A 137 -0.21 -11.16 0.87
C LEU A 137 1.28 -10.86 0.72
N VAL A 138 2.10 -11.10 1.76
CA VAL A 138 3.56 -11.01 1.66
C VAL A 138 4.08 -11.92 0.54
N GLN A 139 3.67 -13.19 0.53
CA GLN A 139 4.11 -14.17 -0.49
C GLN A 139 3.66 -13.79 -1.90
N GLU A 140 2.43 -13.32 -2.05
CA GLU A 140 1.91 -12.82 -3.32
C GLU A 140 2.70 -11.62 -3.85
N VAL A 141 2.98 -10.65 -2.98
CA VAL A 141 3.74 -9.44 -3.32
C VAL A 141 5.18 -9.79 -3.67
N VAL A 142 5.84 -10.69 -2.93
CA VAL A 142 7.19 -11.18 -3.25
C VAL A 142 7.22 -11.83 -4.63
N GLY A 143 6.27 -12.72 -4.94
CA GLY A 143 6.21 -13.37 -6.25
C GLY A 143 5.96 -12.36 -7.38
N THR A 144 5.12 -11.35 -7.14
CA THR A 144 4.83 -10.29 -8.10
C THR A 144 6.03 -9.39 -8.32
N PHE A 145 6.65 -8.87 -7.27
CA PHE A 145 7.78 -7.96 -7.35
C PHE A 145 9.04 -8.65 -7.87
N ASN A 146 9.31 -9.91 -7.52
CA ASN A 146 10.41 -10.66 -8.13
C ASN A 146 10.26 -10.72 -9.66
N ARG A 147 9.05 -11.02 -10.16
CA ARG A 147 8.80 -11.06 -11.60
C ARG A 147 8.93 -9.68 -12.27
N ARG A 148 8.53 -8.62 -11.59
CA ARG A 148 8.53 -7.25 -12.11
C ARG A 148 9.92 -6.61 -12.07
N LEU A 149 10.74 -6.98 -11.09
CA LEU A 149 12.04 -6.38 -10.82
C LEU A 149 13.22 -7.25 -11.28
N SER A 150 12.97 -8.47 -11.78
CA SER A 150 14.02 -9.40 -12.23
C SER A 150 14.88 -8.83 -13.35
N SER A 151 14.32 -8.02 -14.26
CA SER A 151 15.06 -7.38 -15.35
C SER A 151 16.13 -6.39 -14.86
N TYR A 152 16.01 -5.93 -13.62
CA TYR A 152 16.96 -5.01 -12.97
C TYR A 152 17.99 -5.76 -12.10
N GLY A 153 17.86 -7.09 -12.00
CA GLY A 153 18.66 -7.90 -11.09
C GLY A 153 18.45 -7.54 -9.61
N ILE A 154 17.30 -6.96 -9.29
CA ILE A 154 16.91 -6.61 -7.92
C ILE A 154 16.33 -7.85 -7.25
N LYS A 155 16.82 -8.16 -6.05
CA LYS A 155 16.35 -9.30 -5.26
C LYS A 155 15.26 -8.85 -4.30
N VAL A 156 14.14 -9.59 -4.31
CA VAL A 156 12.99 -9.38 -3.43
C VAL A 156 12.81 -10.63 -2.58
N ASP A 157 12.72 -10.47 -1.27
CA ASP A 157 12.57 -11.61 -0.37
C ASP A 157 11.61 -11.31 0.78
N GLU A 158 11.05 -12.37 1.37
CA GLU A 158 10.18 -12.25 2.53
C GLU A 158 10.99 -12.24 3.84
N LEU A 159 10.54 -11.45 4.81
CA LEU A 159 11.03 -11.51 6.17
C LEU A 159 9.83 -11.74 7.09
N THR A 160 9.63 -13.02 7.46
CA THR A 160 8.48 -13.47 8.25
C THR A 160 8.93 -14.15 9.54
N GLY A 161 8.00 -14.65 10.35
CA GLY A 161 8.33 -15.40 11.57
C GLY A 161 9.11 -16.68 11.27
N ASP A 162 8.67 -17.43 10.25
CA ASP A 162 9.22 -18.74 9.88
C ASP A 162 10.39 -18.64 8.91
N HIS A 163 10.44 -17.58 8.09
CA HIS A 163 11.54 -17.34 7.17
C HIS A 163 12.47 -16.26 7.74
N GLN A 164 13.62 -16.71 8.27
CA GLN A 164 14.69 -15.83 8.70
C GLN A 164 15.79 -15.83 7.67
N LEU A 165 16.03 -14.67 7.08
CA LEU A 165 17.15 -14.46 6.18
C LEU A 165 18.44 -14.40 6.99
N SER A 166 19.50 -15.03 6.48
CA SER A 166 20.86 -14.82 6.97
C SER A 166 21.28 -13.36 6.74
N ARG A 167 22.34 -12.94 7.42
CA ARG A 167 22.86 -11.57 7.27
C ARG A 167 23.25 -11.29 5.82
N GLU A 168 23.93 -12.24 5.21
CA GLU A 168 24.37 -12.19 3.82
C GLU A 168 23.17 -12.05 2.88
N GLN A 169 22.11 -12.85 3.12
CA GLN A 169 20.88 -12.78 2.33
C GLN A 169 20.17 -11.43 2.47
N ILE A 170 20.14 -10.83 3.67
CA ILE A 170 19.56 -9.49 3.88
C ILE A 170 20.37 -8.43 3.13
N TYR A 171 21.70 -8.51 3.14
CA TYR A 171 22.55 -7.58 2.40
C TYR A 171 22.30 -7.67 0.89
N GLU A 172 22.24 -8.88 0.34
CA GLU A 172 21.95 -9.12 -1.08
C GLU A 172 20.53 -8.71 -1.51
N THR A 173 19.60 -8.56 -0.58
CA THR A 173 18.19 -8.25 -0.86
C THR A 173 17.93 -6.74 -0.78
N GLN A 174 17.37 -6.15 -1.84
CA GLN A 174 17.06 -4.72 -1.87
C GLN A 174 15.62 -4.42 -1.45
N VAL A 175 14.67 -5.30 -1.79
CA VAL A 175 13.26 -5.14 -1.41
C VAL A 175 12.88 -6.23 -0.42
N ILE A 176 12.57 -5.85 0.81
CA ILE A 176 12.18 -6.77 1.87
C ILE A 176 10.69 -6.63 2.11
N VAL A 177 9.95 -7.72 1.94
CA VAL A 177 8.50 -7.76 2.18
C VAL A 177 8.25 -8.47 3.51
N CYS A 178 7.55 -7.82 4.44
CA CYS A 178 7.43 -8.33 5.81
C CYS A 178 6.08 -7.97 6.45
N THR A 179 5.79 -8.57 7.59
CA THR A 179 4.64 -8.17 8.42
C THR A 179 5.04 -7.05 9.39
N PRO A 180 4.10 -6.23 9.86
CA PRO A 180 4.35 -5.19 10.86
C PRO A 180 5.09 -5.72 12.09
N GLU A 181 4.67 -6.87 12.63
CA GLU A 181 5.27 -7.48 13.83
C GLU A 181 6.74 -7.78 13.61
N LYS A 182 7.07 -8.36 12.45
CA LYS A 182 8.44 -8.77 12.16
C LYS A 182 9.33 -7.54 12.02
N TRP A 183 8.87 -6.51 11.32
CA TRP A 183 9.61 -5.27 11.16
C TRP A 183 9.79 -4.51 12.49
N ASP A 184 8.77 -4.50 13.35
CA ASP A 184 8.89 -3.90 14.68
C ASP A 184 9.94 -4.63 15.54
N VAL A 185 9.99 -5.97 15.50
CA VAL A 185 11.04 -6.74 16.20
C VAL A 185 12.44 -6.37 15.66
N VAL A 186 12.62 -6.32 14.34
CA VAL A 186 13.89 -5.97 13.69
C VAL A 186 14.34 -4.57 14.09
N THR A 187 13.44 -3.59 14.04
CA THR A 187 13.77 -2.20 14.38
C THR A 187 13.97 -1.96 15.89
N ARG A 188 13.57 -2.91 16.75
CA ARG A 188 13.83 -2.90 18.21
C ARG A 188 15.17 -3.49 18.59
N ARG A 189 15.66 -4.50 17.87
CA ARG A 189 16.91 -5.16 18.19
C ARG A 189 18.09 -4.23 17.86
N GLY A 190 18.74 -3.71 18.90
CA GLY A 190 20.00 -2.99 18.74
C GLY A 190 21.11 -3.96 18.35
N GLY A 191 21.88 -3.65 17.30
CA GLY A 191 22.99 -4.49 16.84
C GLY A 191 23.31 -4.26 15.36
N ASP A 192 23.89 -5.28 14.73
CA ASP A 192 24.27 -5.29 13.31
C ASP A 192 23.10 -4.99 12.36
N GLU A 193 21.87 -5.23 12.81
CA GLU A 193 20.63 -4.93 12.07
C GLU A 193 20.45 -3.43 11.78
N ARG A 194 21.08 -2.56 12.58
CA ARG A 194 21.07 -1.11 12.33
C ARG A 194 21.77 -0.74 11.02
N ALA A 195 22.75 -1.53 10.57
CA ALA A 195 23.53 -1.22 9.38
C ALA A 195 22.67 -1.24 8.11
N TYR A 196 21.62 -2.08 8.05
CA TYR A 196 20.70 -2.05 6.92
C TYR A 196 19.51 -1.11 7.12
N ILE A 197 19.14 -0.78 8.36
CA ILE A 197 18.10 0.23 8.64
C ILE A 197 18.53 1.61 8.12
N THR A 198 19.82 1.94 8.20
CA THR A 198 20.36 3.21 7.66
C THR A 198 20.37 3.27 6.13
N LEU A 199 20.30 2.12 5.45
CA LEU A 199 20.19 2.02 3.99
C LEU A 199 18.74 2.12 3.50
N VAL A 200 17.76 2.04 4.41
CA VAL A 200 16.35 2.16 4.02
C VAL A 200 16.11 3.57 3.46
N ARG A 201 15.49 3.63 2.28
CA ARG A 201 15.11 4.88 1.62
C ARG A 201 13.60 5.00 1.40
N LEU A 202 12.89 3.87 1.39
CA LEU A 202 11.45 3.81 1.16
C LEU A 202 10.82 2.78 2.08
N ILE A 203 9.75 3.16 2.78
CA ILE A 203 8.87 2.26 3.51
C ILE A 203 7.45 2.39 2.98
N ILE A 204 6.89 1.27 2.56
CA ILE A 204 5.51 1.17 2.05
C ILE A 204 4.68 0.42 3.09
N PHE A 205 3.61 1.05 3.56
CA PHE A 205 2.61 0.46 4.44
C PHE A 205 1.40 0.08 3.61
N ASP A 206 1.28 -1.21 3.27
CA ASP A 206 0.07 -1.72 2.64
C ASP A 206 -1.02 -1.97 3.67
N GLU A 207 -2.24 -1.61 3.31
CA GLU A 207 -3.40 -1.59 4.19
C GLU A 207 -3.16 -0.86 5.53
N ILE A 208 -2.63 0.37 5.48
CA ILE A 208 -2.39 1.21 6.66
C ILE A 208 -3.66 1.52 7.47
N HIS A 209 -4.84 1.28 6.90
CA HIS A 209 -6.10 1.33 7.64
C HIS A 209 -6.17 0.35 8.83
N LEU A 210 -5.28 -0.65 8.89
CA LEU A 210 -5.09 -1.49 10.08
C LEU A 210 -4.61 -0.73 11.32
N LEU A 211 -4.33 0.57 11.22
CA LEU A 211 -4.22 1.45 12.39
C LEU A 211 -5.45 1.36 13.31
N HIS A 212 -6.63 1.03 12.77
CA HIS A 212 -7.85 0.86 13.55
C HIS A 212 -7.96 -0.52 14.23
N ASP A 213 -7.10 -1.47 13.89
CA ASP A 213 -7.11 -2.83 14.42
C ASP A 213 -6.23 -2.95 15.69
N ASP A 214 -6.28 -4.10 16.38
CA ASP A 214 -5.44 -4.38 17.56
C ASP A 214 -3.93 -4.34 17.25
N ARG A 215 -3.60 -4.40 15.96
CA ARG A 215 -2.23 -4.30 15.41
C ARG A 215 -1.82 -2.85 15.12
N GLY A 216 -2.73 -1.88 15.22
CA GLY A 216 -2.48 -0.47 15.02
C GLY A 216 -1.30 0.09 15.84
N PRO A 217 -1.17 -0.23 17.14
CA PRO A 217 -0.04 0.21 17.95
C PRO A 217 1.34 -0.21 17.41
N ILE A 218 1.42 -1.33 16.68
CA ILE A 218 2.66 -1.80 16.05
C ILE A 218 3.03 -0.88 14.87
N LEU A 219 2.05 -0.55 14.02
CA LEU A 219 2.25 0.39 12.92
C LEU A 219 2.62 1.79 13.42
N GLU A 220 1.95 2.27 14.48
CA GLU A 220 2.28 3.52 15.17
C GLU A 220 3.73 3.53 15.66
N ALA A 221 4.16 2.46 16.33
CA ALA A 221 5.53 2.34 16.84
C ALA A 221 6.58 2.35 15.73
N ILE A 222 6.30 1.71 14.58
CA ILE A 222 7.20 1.71 13.43
C ILE A 222 7.33 3.11 12.84
N VAL A 223 6.21 3.77 12.54
CA VAL A 223 6.21 5.11 11.92
C VAL A 223 6.87 6.12 12.85
N ALA A 224 6.49 6.15 14.13
CA ALA A 224 7.06 7.08 15.11
C ALA A 224 8.58 6.90 15.25
N ARG A 225 9.07 5.65 15.24
CA ARG A 225 10.50 5.35 15.31
C ARG A 225 11.25 5.81 14.06
N THR A 226 10.67 5.57 12.88
CA THR A 226 11.27 6.00 11.60
C THR A 226 11.36 7.52 11.53
N LEU A 227 10.27 8.23 11.83
CA LEU A 227 10.25 9.69 11.83
C LEU A 227 11.26 10.27 12.82
N ARG A 228 11.30 9.74 14.05
CA ARG A 228 12.28 10.16 15.05
C ARG A 228 13.72 9.89 14.61
N ALA A 229 13.98 8.78 13.92
CA ALA A 229 15.31 8.47 13.38
C ALA A 229 15.72 9.48 12.31
N VAL A 230 14.81 9.80 11.38
CA VAL A 230 15.03 10.82 10.33
C VAL A 230 15.30 12.21 10.95
N GLU A 231 14.48 12.63 11.92
CA GLU A 231 14.66 13.90 12.63
C GLU A 231 15.99 13.96 13.40
N SER A 232 16.39 12.86 14.03
CA SER A 232 17.66 12.78 14.77
C SER A 232 18.87 12.84 13.85
N THR A 233 18.81 12.21 12.67
CA THR A 233 19.87 12.27 11.66
C THR A 233 19.97 13.65 11.02
N ALA A 234 18.84 14.32 10.78
CA ALA A 234 18.80 15.69 10.27
C ALA A 234 19.38 16.70 11.30
N ALA A 235 19.06 16.54 12.58
CA ALA A 235 19.57 17.40 13.65
C ALA A 235 21.09 17.26 13.89
N ALA A 236 21.70 16.12 13.52
CA ALA A 236 23.12 15.84 13.72
C ALA A 236 24.05 16.44 12.63
N GLY A 237 23.54 17.33 11.76
CA GLY A 237 24.35 18.06 10.77
C GLY A 237 24.49 17.37 9.41
N GLY A 238 23.76 16.29 9.15
CA GLY A 238 23.58 15.77 7.80
C GLY A 238 22.57 16.63 7.06
N ALA A 239 23.00 17.38 6.04
CA ALA A 239 22.12 18.18 5.19
C ALA A 239 20.92 17.35 4.72
N GLY A 240 19.71 17.85 4.99
CA GLY A 240 18.47 17.16 4.67
C GLY A 240 17.27 18.10 4.77
N SER A 241 17.38 19.28 4.17
CA SER A 241 16.18 19.92 3.65
C SER A 241 15.54 18.95 2.64
N ASN A 242 14.21 18.87 2.62
CA ASN A 242 13.43 18.19 1.58
C ASN A 242 13.55 18.91 0.21
N GLU A 243 14.72 19.44 -0.10
CA GLU A 243 15.02 20.06 -1.37
C GLU A 243 15.33 19.01 -2.44
N ILE A 244 14.92 19.35 -3.65
CA ILE A 244 14.99 18.53 -4.86
C ILE A 244 16.48 18.33 -5.20
N GLY A 245 17.05 17.24 -4.69
CA GLY A 245 18.42 16.81 -4.99
C GLY A 245 19.22 16.43 -3.74
N GLY A 246 19.07 15.19 -3.26
CA GLY A 246 20.11 14.53 -2.47
C GLY A 246 20.10 14.68 -0.94
N GLY A 247 18.95 14.90 -0.29
CA GLY A 247 18.82 14.87 1.17
C GLY A 247 18.40 13.49 1.71
N ALA A 248 19.12 12.97 2.69
CA ALA A 248 18.99 11.61 3.27
C ALA A 248 17.72 11.39 4.12
N GLY A 249 16.53 11.45 3.50
CA GLY A 249 15.25 11.15 4.13
C GLY A 249 14.69 9.77 3.75
N VAL A 250 13.93 9.15 4.65
CA VAL A 250 13.13 7.94 4.34
C VAL A 250 11.77 8.38 3.82
N ARG A 251 11.42 7.99 2.59
CA ARG A 251 10.10 8.22 2.02
C ARG A 251 9.08 7.24 2.60
N LEU A 252 7.94 7.74 3.06
CA LEU A 252 6.84 6.93 3.58
C LEU A 252 5.67 6.92 2.59
N VAL A 253 5.17 5.73 2.27
CA VAL A 253 4.02 5.54 1.39
C VAL A 253 2.96 4.72 2.11
N GLY A 254 1.80 5.30 2.39
CA GLY A 254 0.63 4.61 2.91
C GLY A 254 -0.34 4.23 1.80
N LEU A 255 -0.71 2.95 1.73
CA LEU A 255 -1.80 2.45 0.90
C LEU A 255 -2.95 2.05 1.82
N SER A 256 -4.13 2.60 1.57
CA SER A 256 -5.27 2.46 2.47
C SER A 256 -6.55 2.14 1.69
N ALA A 257 -7.46 1.43 2.35
CA ALA A 257 -8.85 1.40 1.94
C ALA A 257 -9.47 2.79 2.13
N THR A 258 -10.64 3.02 1.54
CA THR A 258 -11.32 4.31 1.62
C THR A 258 -12.03 4.45 2.96
N LEU A 259 -11.31 4.93 3.97
CA LEU A 259 -11.84 5.14 5.32
C LEU A 259 -11.93 6.63 5.67
N PRO A 260 -12.80 6.99 6.63
CA PRO A 260 -12.76 8.32 7.25
C PRO A 260 -11.42 8.56 7.98
N ASN A 261 -11.14 9.81 8.35
CA ASN A 261 -9.93 10.23 9.07
C ASN A 261 -8.62 10.07 8.25
N PHE A 262 -8.70 10.04 6.92
CA PHE A 262 -7.51 9.97 6.06
C PHE A 262 -6.58 11.19 6.22
N GLU A 263 -7.10 12.35 6.61
CA GLU A 263 -6.30 13.56 6.90
C GLU A 263 -5.44 13.38 8.16
N ASP A 264 -5.97 12.68 9.17
CA ASP A 264 -5.23 12.35 10.39
C ASP A 264 -4.11 11.34 10.08
N VAL A 265 -4.40 10.33 9.25
CA VAL A 265 -3.39 9.37 8.77
C VAL A 265 -2.33 10.07 7.91
N ALA A 266 -2.73 11.05 7.09
CA ALA A 266 -1.79 11.87 6.32
C ALA A 266 -0.85 12.65 7.25
N THR A 267 -1.40 13.29 8.28
CA THR A 267 -0.63 14.01 9.30
C THR A 267 0.32 13.08 10.05
N PHE A 268 -0.16 11.90 10.43
CA PHE A 268 0.63 10.85 11.09
C PHE A 268 1.83 10.39 10.26
N LEU A 269 1.67 10.26 8.93
CA LEU A 269 2.74 9.93 8.00
C LEU A 269 3.58 11.14 7.53
N ARG A 270 3.33 12.35 8.04
CA ARG A 270 3.94 13.60 7.55
C ARG A 270 3.75 13.82 6.04
N VAL A 271 2.57 13.47 5.52
CA VAL A 271 2.19 13.70 4.12
C VAL A 271 1.69 15.13 3.96
N ASP A 272 2.23 15.85 2.96
CA ASP A 272 1.68 17.14 2.54
C ASP A 272 0.32 16.91 1.86
N CYS A 273 -0.76 17.39 2.49
CA CYS A 273 -2.12 17.20 1.99
C CYS A 273 -2.36 17.78 0.58
N ALA A 274 -1.56 18.76 0.14
CA ALA A 274 -1.71 19.35 -1.19
C ALA A 274 -1.00 18.54 -2.29
N LYS A 275 0.05 17.78 -1.94
CA LYS A 275 0.93 17.13 -2.93
C LYS A 275 0.92 15.60 -2.86
N GLY A 276 0.78 15.04 -1.66
CA GLY A 276 0.99 13.62 -1.38
C GLY A 276 -0.28 12.89 -0.94
N LEU A 277 -1.37 13.59 -0.63
CA LEU A 277 -2.64 12.98 -0.23
C LEU A 277 -3.56 12.76 -1.43
N PHE A 278 -3.92 11.50 -1.67
CA PHE A 278 -4.82 11.11 -2.74
C PHE A 278 -5.98 10.28 -2.20
N TYR A 279 -7.20 10.83 -2.30
CA TYR A 279 -8.42 10.16 -1.88
C TYR A 279 -9.32 9.85 -3.07
N PHE A 280 -9.68 8.57 -3.20
CA PHE A 280 -10.61 8.05 -4.19
C PHE A 280 -11.75 7.36 -3.45
N ASP A 281 -12.99 7.77 -3.68
CA ASP A 281 -14.15 7.10 -3.06
C ASP A 281 -14.44 5.72 -3.67
N ASN A 282 -15.43 5.03 -3.11
CA ASN A 282 -15.86 3.69 -3.54
C ASN A 282 -16.51 3.61 -4.93
N ARG A 283 -16.64 4.72 -5.67
CA ARG A 283 -17.16 4.65 -7.04
C ARG A 283 -16.15 3.95 -7.95
N PRO A 284 -16.59 3.23 -8.98
CA PRO A 284 -15.67 2.73 -9.99
C PRO A 284 -14.93 3.89 -10.68
N TRP A 285 -13.60 3.81 -10.71
CA TRP A 285 -12.73 4.78 -11.38
C TRP A 285 -12.32 4.22 -12.75
N MET A 286 -13.18 4.42 -13.75
CA MET A 286 -13.03 3.85 -15.09
C MET A 286 -13.22 4.93 -16.18
N PRO A 287 -12.42 4.93 -17.25
CA PRO A 287 -12.52 5.94 -18.31
C PRO A 287 -13.89 5.93 -19.01
N SER A 288 -14.37 7.13 -19.37
CA SER A 288 -15.71 7.41 -19.91
C SER A 288 -16.05 6.66 -21.21
N SER A 289 -15.08 6.11 -21.93
CA SER A 289 -15.27 5.40 -23.20
C SER A 289 -15.73 3.94 -23.06
N ASN A 290 -15.72 3.36 -21.85
CA ASN A 290 -15.99 1.93 -21.63
C ASN A 290 -17.22 1.62 -20.76
N VAL A 291 -18.11 2.61 -20.56
CA VAL A 291 -19.28 2.47 -19.66
C VAL A 291 -20.22 1.33 -20.08
N GLY A 292 -20.30 1.00 -21.38
CA GLY A 292 -21.22 -0.03 -21.90
C GLY A 292 -20.70 -1.47 -21.86
N ALA A 293 -19.37 -1.70 -21.84
CA ALA A 293 -18.80 -3.04 -22.06
C ALA A 293 -18.53 -3.83 -20.77
N GLN A 294 -18.69 -3.24 -19.58
CA GLN A 294 -18.17 -3.83 -18.33
C GLN A 294 -19.15 -3.92 -17.16
N ILE A 295 -20.45 -3.71 -17.37
CA ILE A 295 -21.46 -4.15 -16.39
C ILE A 295 -21.26 -5.65 -16.07
N ALA A 296 -20.76 -6.46 -17.01
CA ALA A 296 -20.49 -7.88 -16.82
C ALA A 296 -19.29 -8.22 -15.89
N LEU A 297 -18.22 -7.42 -15.84
CA LEU A 297 -17.01 -7.79 -15.08
C LEU A 297 -17.13 -7.46 -13.59
N ALA A 298 -17.76 -6.33 -13.25
CA ALA A 298 -18.10 -6.01 -11.87
C ALA A 298 -19.14 -7.02 -11.30
N THR A 299 -20.10 -7.46 -12.13
CA THR A 299 -21.04 -8.53 -11.75
C THR A 299 -20.36 -9.88 -11.57
N ALA A 300 -19.24 -10.18 -12.25
CA ALA A 300 -18.51 -11.44 -12.03
C ALA A 300 -17.78 -11.49 -10.67
N CYS A 301 -17.24 -10.36 -10.19
CA CYS A 301 -16.67 -10.28 -8.84
C CYS A 301 -17.75 -10.26 -7.73
N ILE A 302 -18.95 -9.73 -8.02
CA ILE A 302 -20.09 -9.71 -7.09
C ILE A 302 -20.91 -11.01 -7.15
N GLY A 303 -20.82 -11.76 -8.26
CA GLY A 303 -21.60 -12.97 -8.55
C GLY A 303 -21.17 -14.22 -7.79
N TYR A 304 -20.06 -14.17 -7.06
CA TYR A 304 -19.79 -15.14 -6.00
C TYR A 304 -20.65 -14.81 -4.77
N ARG A 305 -21.93 -15.18 -4.87
CA ARG A 305 -22.84 -15.59 -3.79
C ARG A 305 -22.63 -14.84 -2.47
N VAL A 306 -23.24 -13.66 -2.35
CA VAL A 306 -23.52 -13.02 -1.05
C VAL A 306 -24.55 -13.88 -0.32
N GLN A 307 -24.06 -14.93 0.35
CA GLN A 307 -24.80 -15.66 1.37
C GLN A 307 -24.21 -15.17 2.69
N SER A 308 -24.95 -14.32 3.39
CA SER A 308 -24.83 -13.96 4.80
C SER A 308 -23.45 -14.13 5.44
N TYR A 309 -22.57 -13.13 5.32
CA TYR A 309 -21.38 -13.03 6.16
C TYR A 309 -21.13 -11.59 6.58
N SER A 310 -20.94 -11.39 7.88
CA SER A 310 -20.45 -10.16 8.49
C SER A 310 -19.35 -9.55 7.64
N ILE A 311 -19.58 -8.29 7.25
CA ILE A 311 -18.56 -7.44 6.64
C ILE A 311 -17.38 -7.41 7.62
N ASP A 312 -16.23 -7.87 7.13
CA ASP A 312 -14.89 -7.88 7.73
C ASP A 312 -14.42 -9.02 8.67
N LEU A 313 -15.00 -10.22 8.68
CA LEU A 313 -14.35 -11.34 9.44
C LEU A 313 -14.22 -12.73 8.80
N ASN A 314 -14.72 -12.98 7.59
CA ASN A 314 -14.72 -14.35 7.02
C ASN A 314 -13.86 -14.56 5.77
N CYS A 315 -13.00 -13.63 5.38
CA CYS A 315 -11.95 -13.92 4.39
C CYS A 315 -10.81 -14.82 4.91
N TYR A 316 -10.90 -15.38 6.14
CA TYR A 316 -9.82 -16.16 6.76
C TYR A 316 -10.20 -17.52 7.38
N ARG A 317 -11.41 -18.05 7.13
CA ARG A 317 -11.75 -19.43 7.49
C ARG A 317 -12.31 -20.18 6.29
N GLY A 318 -11.43 -20.87 5.57
CA GLY A 318 -11.83 -21.68 4.41
C GLY A 318 -10.69 -22.43 3.73
N ILE A 319 -9.74 -23.00 4.48
CA ILE A 319 -8.94 -24.13 3.98
C ILE A 319 -8.74 -25.09 5.16
N GLY A 320 -9.44 -26.21 5.12
CA GLY A 320 -9.29 -27.28 6.09
C GLY A 320 -10.59 -28.00 6.40
N GLU A 321 -11.21 -28.60 5.38
CA GLU A 321 -11.80 -29.94 5.47
C GLU A 321 -12.35 -30.39 4.11
N THR A 322 -12.26 -31.71 3.89
CA THR A 322 -12.55 -32.56 2.72
C THR A 322 -11.34 -32.89 1.82
N ASP A 323 -10.98 -34.14 1.55
CA ASP A 323 -11.24 -35.44 2.19
C ASP A 323 -10.28 -36.48 1.57
N GLU A 324 -10.19 -37.65 2.22
CA GLU A 324 -9.76 -38.98 1.72
C GLU A 324 -8.26 -39.34 1.61
N ARG A 325 -7.75 -40.01 2.66
CA ARG A 325 -7.55 -41.47 2.67
C ARG A 325 -7.53 -42.04 4.10
#